data_AF-A0A948D075-F1
#
_entry.id   AF-A0A948D075-F1
#
_cell.length_a   1.000
_cell.length_b   1.000
_cell.length_c   1.000
_cell.angle_alpha   90.00
_cell.angle_beta   90.00
_cell.angle_gamma   90.00
#
_symmetry.space_group_name_H-M   'P 1'
#
loop_
_entity.id
_entity.type
_entity.pdbx_description
1 polymer ?
#
loop_
_entity_poly.entity_id
_entity_poly.type
_entity_poly.pdbx_seq_one_letter_code
_entity_poly.pdbx_strand_id
1 'polypeptide(L)'
;MLIVKKITKVLLTISLLTLVATFWFRNTLPKPEQILPELNQEPNQIAVNMDPIRISQDGFTAILSPLYEYRQSGLVVTQYDSDTWYDYSHKNDPFNTKDVCVIWGHNIKTDTYRQGDFGHGEFTCTWYFNDGEMFNNFSYEAIANNHLIPANREVQKMIARIRIGDQISLSGYLVNYEVTDDTKQKAIGQRSTSTTRLDTGNGACEIIYVTELEILKANPGLLPLLYRLSLVFSVVFFVIRLLMLLRPAN
;
A
#
# COMPACT_ATOMS: atom_id res chain seq x y z
N MET A 1 -17.95 -21.33 -34.68
CA MET A 1 -17.96 -19.92 -34.21
C MET A 1 -19.08 -19.61 -33.19
N LEU A 2 -20.32 -20.08 -33.39
CA LEU A 2 -21.45 -19.84 -32.46
C LEU A 2 -21.23 -20.39 -31.04
N ILE A 3 -20.70 -21.62 -30.92
CA ILE A 3 -20.41 -22.24 -29.62
C ILE A 3 -19.41 -21.40 -28.81
N VAL A 4 -18.32 -20.95 -29.45
CA VAL A 4 -17.31 -20.09 -28.82
C VAL A 4 -17.92 -18.76 -28.36
N LYS A 5 -18.77 -18.11 -29.17
CA LYS A 5 -19.47 -16.88 -28.77
C LYS A 5 -20.39 -17.09 -27.55
N LYS A 6 -21.03 -18.27 -27.46
CA LYS A 6 -21.89 -18.62 -26.32
C LYS A 6 -21.07 -18.86 -25.06
N ILE A 7 -19.98 -19.63 -25.16
CA ILE A 7 -19.07 -19.91 -24.04
C ILE A 7 -18.47 -18.62 -23.50
N THR A 8 -17.89 -17.76 -24.34
CA THR A 8 -17.27 -16.50 -23.88
C THR A 8 -18.29 -15.54 -23.29
N LYS A 9 -19.55 -15.53 -23.77
CA LYS A 9 -20.64 -14.79 -23.13
C LYS A 9 -20.91 -15.30 -21.71
N VAL A 10 -21.07 -16.61 -21.54
CA VAL A 10 -21.34 -17.22 -20.23
C VAL A 10 -20.18 -16.94 -19.27
N LEU A 11 -18.94 -17.14 -19.70
CA LEU A 11 -17.76 -16.90 -18.87
C LEU A 11 -17.62 -15.43 -18.45
N LEU A 12 -17.86 -14.49 -19.36
CA LEU A 12 -17.89 -13.06 -19.03
C LEU A 12 -19.01 -12.73 -18.03
N THR A 13 -20.20 -13.32 -18.20
CA THR A 13 -21.31 -13.10 -17.25
C THR A 13 -20.97 -13.64 -15.87
N ILE A 14 -20.43 -14.86 -15.78
CA ILE A 14 -20.01 -15.45 -14.51
C ILE A 14 -18.93 -14.58 -13.85
N SER A 15 -17.89 -14.17 -14.59
CA SER A 15 -16.82 -13.36 -14.02
C SER A 15 -17.33 -12.00 -13.52
N LEU A 16 -18.24 -11.33 -14.25
CA LEU A 16 -18.82 -10.07 -13.81
C LEU A 16 -19.71 -10.23 -12.57
N LEU A 17 -20.51 -11.30 -12.50
CA LEU A 17 -21.33 -11.58 -11.32
C LEU A 17 -20.47 -11.87 -10.09
N THR A 18 -19.41 -12.66 -10.24
CA THR A 18 -18.45 -12.91 -9.15
C THR A 18 -17.74 -11.62 -8.73
N LEU A 19 -17.35 -10.77 -9.68
CA LEU A 19 -16.69 -9.49 -9.41
C LEU A 19 -17.57 -8.58 -8.55
N VAL A 20 -18.85 -8.44 -8.92
CA VAL A 20 -19.82 -7.64 -8.15
C VAL A 20 -20.09 -8.27 -6.78
N ALA A 21 -20.30 -9.59 -6.71
CA ALA A 21 -20.60 -10.27 -5.46
C ALA A 21 -19.44 -10.20 -4.44
N THR A 22 -18.20 -10.13 -4.92
CA THR A 22 -17.00 -10.09 -4.07
C THR A 22 -16.47 -8.67 -3.82
N PHE A 23 -17.03 -7.65 -4.46
CA PHE A 23 -16.53 -6.27 -4.40
C PHE A 23 -16.41 -5.73 -2.98
N TRP A 24 -17.43 -5.94 -2.14
CA TRP A 24 -17.46 -5.45 -0.76
C TRP A 24 -16.49 -6.19 0.17
N PHE A 25 -16.02 -7.37 -0.24
CA PHE A 25 -15.10 -8.23 0.52
C PHE A 25 -13.69 -8.28 -0.08
N ARG A 26 -13.41 -7.45 -1.09
CA ARG A 26 -12.12 -7.43 -1.80
C ARG A 26 -10.93 -7.09 -0.91
N ASN A 27 -11.18 -6.38 0.19
CA ASN A 27 -10.18 -5.90 1.15
C ASN A 27 -10.27 -6.64 2.50
N THR A 28 -10.98 -7.76 2.58
CA THR A 28 -11.04 -8.55 3.82
C THR A 28 -9.63 -8.95 4.25
N LEU A 29 -9.26 -8.60 5.49
CA LEU A 29 -7.95 -8.88 6.06
C LEU A 29 -7.82 -10.38 6.39
N PRO A 30 -6.63 -10.97 6.22
CA PRO A 30 -6.37 -12.38 6.52
C PRO A 30 -6.57 -12.67 8.00
N LYS A 31 -6.91 -13.92 8.35
CA LYS A 31 -6.92 -14.38 9.75
C LYS A 31 -5.48 -14.56 10.27
N PRO A 32 -5.26 -14.55 11.60
CA PRO A 32 -3.93 -14.73 12.20
C PRO A 32 -3.23 -16.01 11.74
N GLU A 33 -3.94 -17.11 11.52
CA GLU A 33 -3.34 -18.38 11.07
C GLU A 33 -2.79 -18.30 9.62
N GLN A 34 -3.20 -17.28 8.87
CA GLN A 34 -2.74 -17.03 7.51
C GLN A 34 -1.58 -16.03 7.46
N ILE A 35 -1.20 -15.45 8.61
CA ILE A 35 -0.13 -14.47 8.75
C ILE A 35 1.19 -15.15 9.07
N LEU A 36 2.24 -14.67 8.40
CA LEU A 36 3.61 -15.11 8.56
C LEU A 36 4.18 -14.69 9.91
N PRO A 37 4.95 -15.56 10.61
CA PRO A 37 5.46 -15.28 11.95
C PRO A 37 6.40 -14.07 12.00
N GLU A 38 7.05 -13.72 10.89
CA GLU A 38 7.93 -12.56 10.72
C GLU A 38 7.25 -11.24 11.10
N LEU A 39 5.93 -11.14 10.90
CA LEU A 39 5.16 -9.94 11.22
C LEU A 39 4.93 -9.77 12.73
N ASN A 40 5.37 -10.71 13.57
CA ASN A 40 5.34 -10.57 15.03
C ASN A 40 6.56 -9.83 15.59
N GLN A 41 7.54 -9.50 14.74
CA GLN A 41 8.75 -8.80 15.15
C GLN A 41 8.53 -7.29 15.19
N GLU A 42 9.13 -6.64 16.16
CA GLU A 42 9.18 -5.17 16.19
C GLU A 42 10.07 -4.65 15.06
N PRO A 43 9.76 -3.46 14.51
CA PRO A 43 10.64 -2.80 13.56
C PRO A 43 12.04 -2.61 14.15
N ASN A 44 13.06 -2.89 13.35
CA ASN A 44 14.45 -2.62 13.72
C ASN A 44 14.79 -1.19 13.29
N GLN A 45 15.28 -0.38 14.23
CA GLN A 45 15.61 1.02 14.03
C GLN A 45 16.97 1.32 14.66
N ILE A 46 18.00 1.58 13.84
CA ILE A 46 19.38 1.82 14.29
C ILE A 46 19.82 3.20 13.82
N ALA A 47 20.30 4.05 14.74
CA ALA A 47 20.74 5.40 14.40
C ALA A 47 21.91 5.36 13.43
N VAL A 48 21.87 6.21 12.41
CA VAL A 48 22.94 6.32 11.41
C VAL A 48 23.51 7.72 11.36
N ASN A 49 24.77 7.81 10.93
CA ASN A 49 25.40 9.06 10.54
C ASN A 49 25.81 8.92 9.07
N MET A 50 24.94 9.40 8.17
CA MET A 50 25.10 9.28 6.73
C MET A 50 24.93 10.66 6.10
N ASP A 51 25.68 10.90 5.01
CA ASP A 51 25.49 12.10 4.21
C ASP A 51 24.08 12.13 3.61
N PRO A 52 23.50 13.33 3.41
CA PRO A 52 22.20 13.46 2.77
C PRO A 52 22.17 12.83 1.38
N ILE A 53 21.08 12.14 1.07
CA ILE A 53 20.85 11.50 -0.22
C ILE A 53 20.10 12.50 -1.10
N ARG A 54 20.64 12.77 -2.29
CA ARG A 54 19.99 13.64 -3.27
C ARG A 54 19.30 12.81 -4.34
N ILE A 55 18.00 13.02 -4.52
CA ILE A 55 17.21 12.41 -5.59
C ILE A 55 16.57 13.50 -6.44
N SER A 56 16.37 13.23 -7.73
CA SER A 56 15.73 14.18 -8.66
C SER A 56 14.77 13.45 -9.59
N GLN A 57 13.59 14.05 -9.81
CA GLN A 57 12.54 13.51 -10.67
C GLN A 57 11.69 14.65 -11.23
N ASP A 58 11.39 14.62 -12.53
CA ASP A 58 10.41 15.49 -13.22
C ASP A 58 10.59 17.00 -12.95
N GLY A 59 11.83 17.48 -12.82
CA GLY A 59 12.15 18.89 -12.55
C GLY A 59 12.07 19.29 -11.08
N PHE A 60 11.99 18.31 -10.18
CA PHE A 60 12.11 18.48 -8.74
C PHE A 60 13.35 17.77 -8.22
N THR A 61 13.91 18.31 -7.15
CA THR A 61 15.02 17.70 -6.41
C THR A 61 14.63 17.59 -4.93
N ALA A 62 14.84 16.41 -4.35
CA ALA A 62 14.72 16.21 -2.91
C ALA A 62 16.06 15.90 -2.26
N ILE A 63 16.28 16.49 -1.08
CA ILE A 63 17.40 16.18 -0.19
C ILE A 63 16.83 15.40 0.98
N LEU A 64 17.21 14.12 1.08
CA LEU A 64 16.80 13.22 2.16
C LEU A 64 17.92 13.19 3.20
N SER A 65 17.58 13.38 4.47
CA SER A 65 18.52 13.29 5.60
C SER A 65 18.23 12.02 6.40
N PRO A 66 19.02 10.94 6.24
CA PRO A 66 18.83 9.71 6.98
C PRO A 66 19.06 9.89 8.49
N LEU A 67 18.13 9.39 9.29
CA LEU A 67 18.21 9.40 10.76
C LEU A 67 18.47 8.00 11.31
N TYR A 68 17.80 6.99 10.75
CA TYR A 68 17.91 5.61 11.19
C TYR A 68 17.91 4.67 9.97
N GLU A 69 18.75 3.64 10.01
CA GLU A 69 18.51 2.43 9.23
C GLU A 69 17.27 1.73 9.80
N TYR A 70 16.37 1.33 8.92
CA TYR A 70 15.04 0.89 9.30
C TYR A 70 14.61 -0.36 8.55
N ARG A 71 14.07 -1.33 9.28
CA ARG A 71 13.47 -2.55 8.73
C ARG A 71 12.17 -2.87 9.45
N GLN A 72 11.11 -3.06 8.68
CA GLN A 72 9.78 -3.41 9.19
C GLN A 72 9.20 -4.55 8.37
N SER A 73 8.57 -5.51 9.05
CA SER A 73 7.67 -6.46 8.42
C SER A 73 6.30 -6.32 9.06
N GLY A 74 5.24 -6.29 8.24
CA GLY A 74 3.90 -6.08 8.76
C GLY A 74 2.79 -6.35 7.75
N LEU A 75 1.57 -6.32 8.26
CA LEU A 75 0.34 -6.49 7.48
C LEU A 75 -0.18 -5.12 7.05
N VAL A 76 -0.41 -4.94 5.75
CA VAL A 76 -1.02 -3.72 5.20
C VAL A 76 -2.52 -3.73 5.49
N VAL A 77 -2.98 -2.81 6.33
CA VAL A 77 -4.40 -2.73 6.73
C VAL A 77 -5.20 -1.71 5.92
N THR A 78 -4.53 -0.66 5.46
CA THR A 78 -5.08 0.31 4.52
C THR A 78 -3.95 0.97 3.74
N GLN A 79 -4.27 1.64 2.64
CA GLN A 79 -3.29 2.31 1.79
C GLN A 79 -3.93 3.51 1.11
N TYR A 80 -3.12 4.50 0.80
CA TYR A 80 -3.47 5.59 -0.09
C TYR A 80 -2.51 5.60 -1.26
N ASP A 81 -3.08 5.52 -2.44
CA ASP A 81 -2.33 5.55 -3.69
C ASP A 81 -2.38 6.98 -4.22
N SER A 82 -1.28 7.72 -4.04
CA SER A 82 -1.15 9.07 -4.58
C SER A 82 -1.32 9.05 -6.09
N ASP A 83 -0.87 8.00 -6.82
CA ASP A 83 -0.89 7.89 -8.29
C ASP A 83 -2.29 7.73 -8.94
N THR A 84 -3.38 8.00 -8.23
CA THR A 84 -4.68 8.13 -8.90
C THR A 84 -4.72 9.40 -9.75
N TRP A 85 -5.02 9.21 -11.05
CA TRP A 85 -5.19 10.17 -12.15
C TRP A 85 -6.02 11.45 -11.90
N TYR A 86 -6.57 11.64 -10.70
CA TYR A 86 -7.34 12.82 -10.29
C TYR A 86 -6.72 13.59 -9.12
N ASP A 87 -5.58 13.16 -8.56
CA ASP A 87 -5.03 13.82 -7.39
C ASP A 87 -4.26 15.09 -7.77
N TYR A 88 -4.80 16.24 -7.37
CA TYR A 88 -4.14 17.54 -7.53
C TYR A 88 -2.97 17.72 -6.54
N SER A 89 -2.81 16.83 -5.55
CA SER A 89 -1.77 16.86 -4.50
C SER A 89 -0.34 16.58 -5.00
N HIS A 90 -0.15 15.87 -6.13
CA HIS A 90 1.19 15.56 -6.71
C HIS A 90 2.09 16.77 -6.94
N LYS A 91 1.55 17.99 -6.97
CA LYS A 91 2.38 19.20 -7.13
C LYS A 91 3.20 19.56 -5.89
N ASN A 92 2.82 19.08 -4.71
CA ASN A 92 3.49 19.44 -3.45
C ASN A 92 4.42 18.35 -2.91
N ASP A 93 4.28 17.11 -3.40
CA ASP A 93 5.16 15.99 -3.01
C ASP A 93 5.37 14.98 -4.17
N PRO A 94 6.24 15.29 -5.14
CA PRO A 94 6.44 14.48 -6.34
C PRO A 94 7.20 13.17 -6.09
N PHE A 95 7.75 12.98 -4.89
CA PHE A 95 8.54 11.81 -4.53
C PHE A 95 7.73 10.77 -3.74
N ASN A 96 6.52 11.12 -3.30
CA ASN A 96 5.60 10.17 -2.69
C ASN A 96 4.97 9.26 -3.72
N THR A 97 5.22 7.96 -3.61
CA THR A 97 4.56 6.98 -4.48
C THR A 97 3.34 6.33 -3.85
N LYS A 98 3.35 6.15 -2.53
CA LYS A 98 2.30 5.45 -1.82
C LYS A 98 2.48 5.57 -0.33
N ASP A 99 1.37 5.81 0.35
CA ASP A 99 1.30 5.68 1.80
C ASP A 99 0.64 4.33 2.15
N VAL A 100 1.21 3.61 3.10
CA VAL A 100 0.69 2.33 3.58
C VAL A 100 0.60 2.32 5.10
N CYS A 101 -0.56 1.94 5.62
CA CYS A 101 -0.73 1.71 7.03
C CYS A 101 -0.48 0.24 7.35
N VAL A 102 0.44 0.00 8.27
CA VAL A 102 0.97 -1.33 8.57
C VAL A 102 0.78 -1.62 10.05
N ILE A 103 0.35 -2.85 10.36
CA ILE A 103 0.32 -3.38 11.74
C ILE A 103 1.27 -4.57 11.88
N TRP A 104 1.72 -4.81 13.11
CA TRP A 104 2.59 -5.94 13.44
C TRP A 104 2.34 -6.42 14.88
N GLY A 105 3.16 -7.37 15.34
CA GLY A 105 3.33 -7.67 16.77
C GLY A 105 2.02 -8.03 17.48
N HIS A 106 1.71 -7.29 18.54
CA HIS A 106 0.55 -7.54 19.40
C HIS A 106 -0.77 -7.56 18.62
N ASN A 107 -0.97 -6.60 17.73
CA ASN A 107 -2.22 -6.46 16.96
C ASN A 107 -2.53 -7.70 16.14
N ILE A 108 -1.52 -8.36 15.58
CA ILE A 108 -1.68 -9.60 14.79
C ILE A 108 -2.07 -10.77 15.69
N LYS A 109 -1.44 -10.89 16.88
CA LYS A 109 -1.65 -12.01 17.81
C LYS A 109 -3.05 -12.04 18.41
N THR A 110 -3.65 -10.87 18.63
CA THR A 110 -4.94 -10.74 19.31
C THR A 110 -6.13 -10.71 18.35
N ASP A 111 -5.89 -10.73 17.04
CA ASP A 111 -6.93 -10.68 16.00
C ASP A 111 -7.82 -9.42 16.03
N THR A 112 -7.46 -8.44 16.86
CA THR A 112 -8.28 -7.24 17.11
C THR A 112 -8.43 -6.40 15.84
N TYR A 113 -7.40 -6.36 14.99
CA TYR A 113 -7.40 -5.61 13.74
C TYR A 113 -8.54 -5.99 12.77
N ARG A 114 -9.01 -7.24 12.74
CA ARG A 114 -10.06 -7.63 11.77
C ARG A 114 -11.44 -7.05 12.09
N GLN A 115 -11.61 -6.47 13.28
CA GLN A 115 -12.85 -5.82 13.72
C GLN A 115 -12.76 -4.29 13.67
N GLY A 116 -11.60 -3.76 13.27
CA GLY A 116 -11.37 -2.33 13.10
C GLY A 116 -11.65 -1.87 11.69
N ASP A 117 -12.17 -0.66 11.57
CA ASP A 117 -12.26 0.06 10.31
C ASP A 117 -11.03 0.94 10.16
N PHE A 118 -10.22 0.69 9.13
CA PHE A 118 -9.02 1.47 8.84
C PHE A 118 -9.29 2.48 7.72
N GLY A 119 -9.05 3.75 8.02
CA GLY A 119 -9.12 4.86 7.09
C GLY A 119 -7.74 5.40 6.76
N HIS A 120 -7.66 6.13 5.65
CA HIS A 120 -6.45 6.80 5.24
C HIS A 120 -6.78 8.20 4.73
N GLY A 121 -6.04 9.21 5.20
CA GLY A 121 -6.03 10.56 4.63
C GLY A 121 -4.65 10.89 4.08
N GLU A 122 -4.45 12.08 3.49
CA GLU A 122 -3.11 12.50 3.08
C GLU A 122 -2.17 12.46 4.31
N PHE A 123 -1.18 11.57 4.33
CA PHE A 123 -0.23 11.37 5.44
C PHE A 123 -0.78 10.85 6.78
N THR A 124 -2.01 10.32 6.81
CA THR A 124 -2.61 9.81 8.06
C THR A 124 -3.20 8.43 7.87
N CYS A 125 -2.91 7.54 8.82
CA CYS A 125 -3.68 6.32 9.03
C CYS A 125 -4.62 6.53 10.22
N THR A 126 -5.90 6.24 10.02
CA THR A 126 -6.91 6.28 11.07
C THR A 126 -7.48 4.89 11.28
N TRP A 127 -7.92 4.62 12.50
CA TRP A 127 -8.60 3.38 12.83
C TRP A 127 -9.75 3.66 13.80
N TYR A 128 -10.81 2.89 13.66
CA TYR A 128 -11.99 3.01 14.49
C TYR A 128 -12.49 1.62 14.90
N PHE A 129 -12.93 1.50 16.14
CA PHE A 129 -13.52 0.29 16.70
C PHE A 129 -14.89 0.63 17.29
N ASN A 130 -15.91 -0.15 16.94
CA ASN A 130 -17.25 -0.01 17.53
C ASN A 130 -17.34 -0.56 18.96
N ASP A 131 -16.40 -1.42 19.34
CA ASP A 131 -16.34 -2.09 20.63
C ASP A 131 -15.20 -1.53 21.49
N GLY A 132 -15.53 -1.07 22.70
CA GLY A 132 -14.57 -0.52 23.66
C GLY A 132 -13.56 -1.56 24.18
N GLU A 133 -13.92 -2.84 24.22
CA GLU A 133 -12.97 -3.90 24.59
C GLU A 133 -11.91 -4.07 23.50
N MET A 134 -12.32 -4.05 22.24
CA MET A 134 -11.40 -4.11 21.09
C MET A 134 -10.51 -2.87 21.04
N PHE A 135 -11.05 -1.68 21.32
CA PHE A 135 -10.26 -0.46 21.43
C PHE A 135 -9.15 -0.55 22.48
N ASN A 136 -9.43 -1.19 23.62
CA ASN A 136 -8.46 -1.37 24.71
C ASN A 136 -7.43 -2.46 24.42
N ASN A 137 -7.79 -3.45 23.59
CA ASN A 137 -6.91 -4.57 23.22
C ASN A 137 -6.07 -4.29 21.96
N PHE A 138 -6.30 -3.15 21.30
CA PHE A 138 -5.49 -2.70 20.18
C PHE A 138 -4.25 -1.94 20.69
N SER A 139 -3.07 -2.37 20.24
CA SER A 139 -1.80 -1.73 20.56
C SER A 139 -1.51 -0.59 19.59
N TYR A 140 -1.53 0.63 20.11
CA TYR A 140 -1.20 1.87 19.37
C TYR A 140 0.28 1.97 18.99
N GLU A 141 1.14 1.22 19.68
CA GLU A 141 2.58 1.17 19.40
C GLU A 141 2.93 0.19 18.27
N ALA A 142 1.97 -0.67 17.88
CA ALA A 142 2.12 -1.72 16.87
C ALA A 142 1.33 -1.43 15.58
N ILE A 143 1.23 -0.14 15.23
CA ILE A 143 0.67 0.38 13.99
C ILE A 143 1.46 1.62 13.56
N ALA A 144 1.72 1.77 12.26
CA ALA A 144 2.34 2.97 11.72
C ALA A 144 1.80 3.30 10.33
N ASN A 145 1.66 4.60 10.07
CA ASN A 145 1.51 5.10 8.71
C ASN A 145 2.90 5.26 8.09
N ASN A 146 3.15 4.63 6.95
CA ASN A 146 4.42 4.69 6.26
C ASN A 146 4.27 5.42 4.93
N HIS A 147 5.05 6.48 4.76
CA HIS A 147 5.19 7.22 3.52
C HIS A 147 6.41 6.71 2.77
N LEU A 148 6.20 6.13 1.59
CA LEU A 148 7.26 5.37 0.90
C LEU A 148 7.86 6.15 -0.27
N ILE A 149 9.15 6.49 -0.14
CA ILE A 149 9.99 7.09 -1.18
C ILE A 149 10.87 5.99 -1.78
N PRO A 150 10.72 5.59 -3.05
CA PRO A 150 11.52 4.52 -3.63
C PRO A 150 12.96 4.94 -3.91
N ALA A 151 13.92 4.06 -3.61
CA ALA A 151 15.31 4.27 -3.99
C ALA A 151 15.58 4.15 -5.49
N ASN A 152 14.77 3.36 -6.20
CA ASN A 152 14.89 3.15 -7.63
C ASN A 152 13.56 2.67 -8.24
N ARG A 153 13.54 2.54 -9.57
CA ARG A 153 12.35 2.14 -10.34
C ARG A 153 11.85 0.72 -10.03
N GLU A 154 12.73 -0.19 -9.60
CA GLU A 154 12.31 -1.54 -9.23
C GLU A 154 11.53 -1.51 -7.91
N VAL A 155 12.05 -0.80 -6.91
CA VAL A 155 11.35 -0.56 -5.64
C VAL A 155 10.02 0.16 -5.88
N GLN A 156 10.00 1.20 -6.71
CA GLN A 156 8.76 1.91 -7.08
C GLN A 156 7.70 0.97 -7.63
N LYS A 157 8.06 0.07 -8.55
CA LYS A 157 7.13 -0.93 -9.10
C LYS A 157 6.63 -1.90 -8.05
N MET A 158 7.44 -2.24 -7.06
CA MET A 158 7.05 -3.11 -5.95
C MET A 158 6.10 -2.39 -4.99
N ILE A 159 6.37 -1.13 -4.64
CA ILE A 159 5.47 -0.29 -3.83
C ILE A 159 4.09 -0.18 -4.51
N ALA A 160 4.06 0.10 -5.82
CA ALA A 160 2.81 0.21 -6.58
C ALA A 160 1.96 -1.09 -6.56
N ARG A 161 2.58 -2.25 -6.34
CA ARG A 161 1.90 -3.55 -6.29
C ARG A 161 1.28 -3.89 -4.95
N ILE A 162 1.63 -3.16 -3.87
CA ILE A 162 1.10 -3.38 -2.53
C ILE A 162 -0.42 -3.27 -2.54
N ARG A 163 -1.09 -4.16 -1.82
CA ARG A 163 -2.54 -4.15 -1.61
C ARG A 163 -2.89 -4.37 -0.15
N ILE A 164 -4.13 -4.01 0.19
CA ILE A 164 -4.70 -4.29 1.50
C ILE A 164 -4.74 -5.81 1.76
N GLY A 165 -4.21 -6.19 2.92
CA GLY A 165 -4.02 -7.56 3.38
C GLY A 165 -2.75 -8.24 2.88
N ASP A 166 -1.90 -7.55 2.13
CA ASP A 166 -0.56 -8.05 1.81
C ASP A 166 0.33 -8.00 3.06
N GLN A 167 1.18 -9.01 3.19
CA GLN A 167 2.20 -9.12 4.22
C GLN A 167 3.53 -8.74 3.57
N ILE A 168 4.12 -7.65 4.04
CA ILE A 168 5.29 -7.02 3.41
C ILE A 168 6.49 -7.02 4.35
N SER A 169 7.67 -6.97 3.76
CA SER A 169 8.91 -6.59 4.42
C SER A 169 9.52 -5.42 3.66
N LEU A 170 9.90 -4.37 4.37
CA LEU A 170 10.56 -3.20 3.82
C LEU A 170 11.85 -2.93 4.58
N SER A 171 12.87 -2.46 3.86
CA SER A 171 14.13 -1.99 4.43
C SER A 171 14.59 -0.70 3.75
N GLY A 172 15.23 0.16 4.52
CA GLY A 172 15.68 1.47 4.05
C GLY A 172 16.07 2.37 5.19
N TYR A 173 15.72 3.65 5.08
CA TYR A 173 16.06 4.65 6.08
C TYR A 173 14.85 5.50 6.45
N LEU A 174 14.69 5.78 7.75
CA LEU A 174 13.81 6.86 8.19
C LEU A 174 14.50 8.18 7.86
N VAL A 175 13.83 9.02 7.06
CA VAL A 175 14.41 10.26 6.52
C VAL A 175 13.54 11.47 6.79
N ASN A 176 14.18 12.60 7.12
CA ASN A 176 13.57 13.90 6.85
C ASN A 176 13.82 14.26 5.39
N TYR A 177 12.96 15.05 4.75
CA TYR A 177 13.24 15.53 3.40
C TYR A 177 12.75 16.94 3.13
N GLU A 178 13.45 17.59 2.21
CA GLU A 178 13.10 18.88 1.63
C GLU A 178 13.04 18.75 0.11
N VAL A 179 12.00 19.33 -0.50
CA VAL A 179 11.75 19.30 -1.94
C VAL A 179 11.89 20.70 -2.53
N THR A 180 12.62 20.79 -3.63
CA THR A 180 12.80 22.01 -4.44
C THR A 180 12.21 21.81 -5.82
N ASP A 181 11.46 22.82 -6.31
CA ASP A 181 11.09 22.96 -7.72
C ASP A 181 12.27 23.60 -8.46
N ASP A 182 12.96 22.83 -9.30
CA ASP A 182 14.18 23.26 -9.98
C ASP A 182 13.87 24.31 -11.06
N THR A 183 12.63 24.35 -11.58
CA THR A 183 12.23 25.36 -12.58
C THR A 183 12.07 26.74 -11.95
N LYS A 184 11.67 26.78 -10.67
CA LYS A 184 11.47 28.02 -9.90
C LYS A 184 12.61 28.31 -8.94
N GLN A 185 13.55 27.37 -8.78
CA GLN A 185 14.65 27.44 -7.81
C GLN A 185 14.12 27.74 -6.39
N LYS A 186 13.02 27.08 -6.00
CA LYS A 186 12.29 27.38 -4.76
C LYS A 186 11.94 26.09 -4.02
N ALA A 187 12.20 26.06 -2.71
CA ALA A 187 11.68 25.03 -1.83
C ALA A 187 10.14 25.04 -1.82
N ILE A 188 9.53 23.88 -2.01
CA ILE A 188 8.08 23.70 -2.11
C ILE A 188 7.50 22.85 -0.98
N GLY A 189 8.34 22.09 -0.28
CA GLY A 189 7.90 21.25 0.83
C GLY A 189 9.05 20.79 1.69
N GLN A 190 8.80 20.65 2.99
CA GLN A 190 9.69 19.98 3.93
C GLN A 190 8.83 19.09 4.84
N ARG A 191 9.35 17.92 5.19
CA ARG A 191 8.73 16.99 6.11
C ARG A 191 9.77 16.33 7.01
N SER A 192 9.32 15.96 8.19
CA SER A 192 10.11 15.20 9.16
C SER A 192 9.45 13.87 9.45
N THR A 193 10.25 12.82 9.54
CA THR A 193 9.77 11.47 9.87
C THR A 193 9.49 11.36 11.37
N SER A 194 8.48 10.58 11.72
CA SER A 194 8.41 10.01 13.06
C SER A 194 9.61 9.09 13.30
N THR A 195 10.12 9.09 14.53
CA THR A 195 11.19 8.20 15.00
C THR A 195 10.83 7.52 16.31
N THR A 196 9.56 7.60 16.72
CA THR A 196 9.03 7.02 17.96
C THR A 196 7.80 6.17 17.64
N ARG A 197 7.31 5.39 18.60
CA ARG A 197 6.10 4.57 18.48
C ARG A 197 4.94 5.11 19.30
N LEU A 198 5.17 6.23 19.99
CA LEU A 198 4.24 6.82 20.95
C LEU A 198 3.51 8.05 20.39
N ASP A 199 3.92 8.54 19.23
CA ASP A 199 3.25 9.66 18.57
C ASP A 199 2.02 9.19 17.82
N THR A 200 1.00 10.04 17.79
CA THR A 200 -0.29 9.77 17.13
C THR A 200 -0.76 11.01 16.37
N GLY A 201 -1.60 10.82 15.36
CA GLY A 201 -2.14 11.91 14.56
C GLY A 201 -1.13 12.53 13.58
N ASN A 202 -1.29 13.84 13.31
CA ASN A 202 -0.44 14.56 12.37
C ASN A 202 1.00 14.66 12.91
N GLY A 203 1.93 13.96 12.26
CA GLY A 203 3.34 13.88 12.66
C GLY A 203 3.81 12.46 12.99
N ALA A 204 2.88 11.52 13.21
CA ALA A 204 3.18 10.11 13.50
C ALA A 204 3.53 9.27 12.25
N CYS A 205 3.75 9.92 11.11
CA CYS A 205 4.04 9.24 9.85
C CYS A 205 5.54 8.92 9.76
N GLU A 206 5.86 7.66 9.47
CA GLU A 206 7.22 7.22 9.18
C GLU A 206 7.52 7.47 7.70
N ILE A 207 8.49 8.32 7.40
CA ILE A 207 8.91 8.62 6.03
C ILE A 207 10.13 7.76 5.72
N ILE A 208 9.98 6.85 4.78
CA ILE A 208 10.97 5.80 4.52
C ILE A 208 11.53 5.97 3.12
N TYR A 209 12.84 6.20 3.03
CA TYR A 209 13.58 5.98 1.79
C TYR A 209 13.80 4.47 1.62
N VAL A 210 12.94 3.83 0.83
CA VAL A 210 12.86 2.38 0.69
C VAL A 210 13.93 1.90 -0.29
N THR A 211 14.85 1.09 0.22
CA THR A 211 15.91 0.47 -0.59
C THR A 211 15.55 -0.93 -1.06
N GLU A 212 14.75 -1.65 -0.25
CA GLU A 212 14.28 -2.99 -0.54
C GLU A 212 12.83 -3.14 -0.08
N LEU A 213 12.02 -3.82 -0.90
CA LEU A 213 10.64 -4.16 -0.56
C LEU A 213 10.25 -5.51 -1.14
N GLU A 214 9.72 -6.37 -0.28
CA GLU A 214 9.20 -7.69 -0.65
C GLU A 214 7.75 -7.83 -0.17
N ILE A 215 6.88 -8.33 -1.06
CA ILE A 215 5.56 -8.83 -0.66
C ILE A 215 5.77 -10.30 -0.28
N LEU A 216 6.07 -10.55 1.00
CA LEU A 216 6.31 -11.88 1.55
C LEU A 216 5.15 -12.83 1.25
N LYS A 217 3.92 -12.31 1.39
CA LYS A 217 2.70 -13.05 1.09
C LYS A 217 1.57 -12.11 0.70
N ALA A 218 1.10 -12.23 -0.54
CA ALA A 218 -0.09 -11.49 -0.97
C ALA A 218 -1.34 -11.94 -0.18
N ASN A 219 -2.34 -11.07 -0.07
CA ASN A 219 -3.56 -11.34 0.70
C ASN A 219 -4.13 -12.76 0.39
N PRO A 220 -4.09 -13.69 1.37
CA PRO A 220 -4.48 -15.08 1.18
C PRO A 220 -5.99 -15.32 1.30
N GLY A 221 -6.79 -14.28 1.51
CA GLY A 221 -8.24 -14.39 1.61
C GLY A 221 -8.89 -14.90 0.32
N LEU A 222 -9.85 -15.83 0.46
CA LEU A 222 -10.58 -16.39 -0.68
C LEU A 222 -11.38 -15.32 -1.44
N LEU A 223 -12.09 -14.43 -0.74
CA LEU A 223 -12.90 -13.38 -1.37
C LEU A 223 -12.02 -12.34 -2.10
N PRO A 224 -10.93 -11.80 -1.51
CA PRO A 224 -9.94 -11.02 -2.24
C PRO A 224 -9.34 -11.73 -3.47
N LEU A 225 -9.07 -13.04 -3.38
CA LEU A 225 -8.59 -13.82 -4.52
C LEU A 225 -9.64 -13.94 -5.64
N LEU A 226 -10.88 -14.30 -5.30
CA LEU A 226 -11.98 -14.40 -6.25
C LEU A 226 -12.26 -13.06 -6.93
N TYR A 227 -12.21 -11.95 -6.19
CA TYR A 227 -12.32 -10.61 -6.74
C TYR A 227 -11.23 -10.33 -7.79
N ARG A 228 -9.95 -10.60 -7.47
CA ARG A 228 -8.83 -10.38 -8.40
C ARG A 228 -8.95 -11.24 -9.66
N LEU A 229 -9.24 -12.52 -9.51
CA LEU A 229 -9.39 -13.44 -10.64
C LEU A 229 -10.59 -13.05 -11.51
N SER A 230 -11.72 -12.71 -10.90
CA SER A 230 -12.92 -12.29 -11.63
C SER A 230 -12.73 -10.97 -12.37
N LEU A 231 -11.93 -10.04 -11.84
CA LEU A 231 -11.54 -8.82 -12.54
C LEU A 231 -10.72 -9.15 -13.81
N VAL A 232 -9.67 -9.94 -13.67
CA VAL A 232 -8.81 -10.36 -14.80
C VAL A 232 -9.63 -11.09 -15.85
N PHE A 233 -10.44 -12.06 -15.45
CA PHE A 233 -11.29 -12.82 -16.37
C PHE A 233 -12.32 -11.93 -17.07
N SER A 234 -12.91 -10.97 -16.37
CA SER A 234 -13.86 -10.02 -16.99
C SER A 234 -13.18 -9.20 -18.09
N VAL A 235 -11.96 -8.71 -17.86
CA VAL A 235 -11.19 -7.98 -18.88
C VAL A 235 -10.83 -8.90 -20.05
N VAL A 236 -10.29 -10.10 -19.77
CA VAL A 236 -9.89 -11.06 -20.81
C VAL A 236 -11.07 -11.45 -21.70
N PHE A 237 -12.19 -11.85 -21.11
CA PHE A 237 -13.36 -12.26 -21.88
C PHE A 237 -14.02 -11.09 -22.60
N PHE A 238 -13.97 -9.88 -22.04
CA PHE A 238 -14.40 -8.67 -22.73
C PHE A 238 -13.56 -8.41 -23.99
N VAL A 239 -12.23 -8.44 -23.88
CA VAL A 239 -11.31 -8.25 -25.01
C VAL A 239 -11.50 -9.33 -26.07
N ILE A 240 -11.60 -10.61 -25.68
CA ILE A 240 -11.88 -11.71 -26.63
C ILE A 240 -13.18 -11.44 -27.38
N ARG A 241 -14.24 -11.01 -26.69
CA ARG A 241 -15.51 -10.69 -27.35
C ARG A 241 -15.42 -9.50 -28.28
N LEU A 242 -14.71 -8.45 -27.89
CA LEU A 242 -14.48 -7.28 -28.74
C LEU A 242 -13.76 -7.69 -30.03
N LEU A 243 -12.67 -8.47 -29.92
CA LEU A 243 -11.94 -8.99 -31.07
C LEU A 243 -12.81 -9.88 -31.98
N MET A 244 -13.74 -10.67 -31.40
CA MET A 244 -14.68 -11.48 -32.18
C MET A 244 -15.75 -10.66 -32.93
N LEU A 245 -16.06 -9.44 -32.45
CA LEU A 245 -16.97 -8.51 -33.13
C LEU A 245 -16.28 -7.73 -34.23
N LEU A 246 -14.99 -7.42 -34.05
CA LEU A 246 -14.17 -6.68 -35.01
C LEU A 246 -13.63 -7.53 -36.16
N ARG A 247 -13.72 -8.86 -36.08
CA ARG A 247 -13.35 -9.74 -37.21
C ARG A 247 -14.39 -9.63 -38.34
N PRO A 248 -13.98 -9.28 -39.57
CA PRO A 248 -14.90 -9.23 -40.70
C PRO A 248 -15.51 -10.62 -40.96
N ALA A 249 -16.77 -10.63 -41.39
CA ALA A 249 -17.43 -11.85 -41.83
C ALA A 249 -16.81 -12.29 -43.16
N ASN A 250 -15.90 -13.25 -43.09
CA ASN A 250 -15.55 -14.09 -44.24
C ASN A 250 -16.56 -15.23 -44.35
#